data_AF-A0A9D9VBS1-F1
#
_entry.id   AF-A0A9D9VBS1-F1
#
_cell.length_a   1.000
_cell.length_b   1.000
_cell.length_c   1.000
_cell.angle_alpha   90.00
_cell.angle_beta   90.00
_cell.angle_gamma   90.00
#
_symmetry.space_group_name_H-M   'P 1'
#
loop_
_entity.id
_entity.type
_entity.pdbx_description
1 polymer ?
#
loop_
_entity_poly.entity_id
_entity_poly.type
_entity_poly.pdbx_seq_one_letter_code
_entity_poly.pdbx_strand_id
1 'polypeptide(L)'
;MNEIKKKHWQLYVLKLEQNKWYVGITSLTPEKRFSQHWSGFGGANWTRKYKPIKIYYTKDLGCCSIKRAERYESRVTRMYMRKYGWNNVRGGDLADTEDYILRFGRFYTKDGWFMVKFAIVFMLLLAALLALTYYMIYDSLVAAILVLVGCGIVIVIEGILNKISENKKDKKYHSQIDNEEI
;
A
#
# COMPACT_ATOMS: atom_id res chain seq x y z
N MET A 1 11.15 24.05 -26.59
CA MET A 1 12.25 23.37 -25.85
C MET A 1 12.52 24.20 -24.61
N ASN A 2 12.12 23.75 -23.41
CA ASN A 2 12.31 24.56 -22.20
C ASN A 2 13.79 24.58 -21.82
N GLU A 3 14.44 25.74 -21.93
CA GLU A 3 15.79 25.93 -21.43
C GLU A 3 15.84 25.65 -19.93
N ILE A 4 16.65 24.67 -19.53
CA ILE A 4 16.87 24.36 -18.13
C ILE A 4 17.69 25.52 -17.55
N LYS A 5 17.03 26.42 -16.82
CA LYS A 5 17.64 27.58 -16.16
C LYS A 5 18.74 27.10 -15.20
N LYS A 6 20.00 27.20 -15.63
CA LYS A 6 21.18 26.88 -14.81
C LYS A 6 21.42 28.02 -13.83
N LYS A 7 21.72 27.67 -12.58
CA LYS A 7 22.13 28.60 -11.53
C LYS A 7 23.42 28.09 -10.91
N HIS A 8 24.16 28.99 -10.30
CA HIS A 8 25.26 28.61 -9.41
C HIS A 8 24.67 28.04 -8.11
N TRP A 9 25.13 26.86 -7.71
CA TRP A 9 24.62 26.15 -6.54
C TRP A 9 25.75 25.85 -5.57
N GLN A 10 25.49 26.00 -4.28
CA GLN A 10 26.40 25.64 -3.21
C GLN A 10 25.70 24.67 -2.25
N LEU A 11 26.42 23.62 -1.85
CA LEU A 11 26.02 22.70 -0.79
C LEU A 11 26.59 23.19 0.54
N TYR A 12 25.81 23.06 1.60
CA TYR A 12 26.23 23.36 2.96
C TYR A 12 25.75 22.28 3.93
N VAL A 13 26.54 22.07 4.98
CA VAL A 13 26.22 21.18 6.09
C VAL A 13 26.28 21.99 7.38
N LEU A 14 25.20 21.95 8.15
CA LEU A 14 25.09 22.62 9.44
C LEU A 14 25.22 21.58 10.56
N LYS A 15 26.05 21.89 11.55
CA LYS A 15 26.00 21.21 12.84
C LYS A 15 24.94 21.92 13.69
N LEU A 16 24.00 21.16 14.23
CA LEU A 16 22.92 21.66 15.08
C LEU A 16 23.13 21.23 16.53
N GLU A 17 22.29 21.76 17.40
CA GLU A 17 22.14 21.31 18.78
C GLU A 17 21.80 19.81 18.87
N GLN A 18 22.03 19.23 20.05
CA GLN A 18 21.74 17.82 20.35
C GLN A 18 22.39 16.82 19.37
N ASN A 19 23.58 17.16 18.85
CA ASN A 19 24.33 16.37 17.88
C ASN A 19 23.54 16.06 16.60
N LYS A 20 22.59 16.93 16.23
CA LYS A 20 21.83 16.83 14.99
C LYS A 20 22.55 17.55 13.84
N TRP A 21 22.17 17.21 12.62
CA TRP A 21 22.79 17.72 11.40
C TRP A 21 21.73 18.09 10.38
N TYR A 22 22.06 19.08 9.55
CA TYR A 22 21.26 19.47 8.40
C TYR A 22 22.16 19.60 7.16
N VAL A 23 21.71 19.06 6.03
CA VAL A 23 22.35 19.19 4.72
C VAL A 23 21.40 19.97 3.83
N GLY A 24 21.93 20.99 3.15
CA GLY A 24 21.15 21.85 2.28
C GLY A 24 21.90 22.24 1.01
N ILE A 25 21.16 22.65 -0.01
CA ILE A 25 21.70 23.38 -1.16
C ILE A 25 21.09 24.77 -1.25
N THR A 26 21.79 25.70 -1.89
CA THR A 26 21.30 27.05 -2.13
C THR A 26 21.91 27.65 -3.38
N SER A 27 21.17 28.55 -4.04
CA SER A 27 21.70 29.42 -5.09
C SER A 27 22.12 30.79 -4.56
N LEU A 28 22.04 30.99 -3.23
CA LEU A 28 22.62 32.11 -2.50
C LEU A 28 23.92 31.63 -1.83
N THR A 29 24.41 32.35 -0.82
CA THR A 29 25.56 31.92 -0.04
C THR A 29 25.14 31.07 1.18
N PRO A 30 25.95 30.08 1.60
CA PRO A 30 25.75 29.31 2.83
C PRO A 30 25.54 30.17 4.08
N GLU A 31 26.21 31.32 4.18
CA GLU A 31 26.13 32.23 5.33
C GLU A 31 24.75 32.88 5.42
N LYS A 32 24.18 33.30 4.28
CA LYS A 32 22.81 33.82 4.22
C LYS A 32 21.80 32.75 4.63
N ARG A 33 21.98 31.50 4.15
CA ARG A 33 21.12 30.38 4.55
C ARG A 33 21.27 30.05 6.04
N PHE A 34 22.49 30.07 6.57
CA PHE A 34 22.73 29.85 7.98
C PHE A 34 21.97 30.87 8.83
N SER A 35 22.03 32.16 8.48
CA SER A 35 21.27 33.21 9.18
C SER A 35 19.76 32.97 9.15
N GLN A 36 19.20 32.54 8.00
CA GLN A 36 17.78 32.17 7.89
C GLN A 36 17.40 30.96 8.76
N HIS A 37 18.25 29.93 8.79
CA HIS A 37 18.04 28.78 9.66
C HIS A 37 18.17 29.15 11.15
N TRP A 38 19.09 30.05 11.49
CA TRP A 38 19.33 30.54 12.85
C TRP A 38 18.15 31.36 13.37
N SER A 39 17.70 32.36 12.60
CA SER A 39 16.55 33.20 12.94
C SER A 39 15.25 32.39 13.03
N GLY A 40 15.16 31.29 12.28
CA GLY A 40 13.98 30.42 12.19
C GLY A 40 12.98 30.88 11.12
N PHE A 41 13.22 32.03 10.47
CA PHE A 41 12.41 32.52 9.37
C PHE A 41 13.01 32.09 8.02
N GLY A 42 12.25 31.36 7.21
CA GLY A 42 12.74 30.79 5.94
C GLY A 42 13.72 29.61 6.10
N GLY A 43 13.88 29.11 7.34
CA GLY A 43 14.61 27.89 7.67
C GLY A 43 13.73 26.64 7.61
N ALA A 44 14.36 25.46 7.54
CA ALA A 44 13.66 24.19 7.61
C ALA A 44 13.06 23.96 9.01
N ASN A 45 11.94 23.23 9.08
CA ASN A 45 11.30 22.86 10.35
C ASN A 45 12.29 22.12 11.28
N TRP A 46 13.17 21.28 10.72
CA TRP A 46 14.23 20.60 11.48
C TRP A 46 15.19 21.56 12.18
N THR A 47 15.64 22.61 11.50
CA THR A 47 16.53 23.63 12.08
C THR A 47 15.82 24.60 13.02
N ARG A 48 14.49 24.68 12.94
CA ARG A 48 13.67 25.40 13.93
C ARG A 48 13.56 24.59 15.23
N LYS A 49 13.48 23.25 15.12
CA LYS A 49 13.49 22.32 16.26
C LYS A 49 14.87 22.20 16.92
N TYR A 50 15.93 22.18 16.12
CA TYR A 50 17.33 22.09 16.59
C TYR A 50 18.14 23.25 16.01
N LYS A 51 18.51 24.23 16.84
CA LYS A 51 19.16 25.43 16.33
C LYS A 51 20.54 25.13 15.73
N PRO A 52 20.92 25.79 14.61
CA PRO A 52 22.20 25.53 13.96
C PRO A 52 23.35 26.21 14.70
N ILE A 53 24.32 25.44 15.20
CA ILE A 53 25.47 25.97 15.96
C ILE A 53 26.47 26.63 15.01
N LYS A 54 26.80 25.96 13.90
CA LYS A 54 27.77 26.45 12.91
C LYS A 54 27.63 25.78 11.56
N ILE A 55 28.14 26.45 10.53
CA ILE A 55 28.43 25.83 9.23
C ILE A 55 29.62 24.89 9.43
N TYR A 56 29.41 23.60 9.21
CA TYR A 56 30.44 22.58 9.37
C TYR A 56 31.22 22.33 8.08
N TYR A 57 30.53 22.36 6.95
CA TYR A 57 31.13 22.09 5.64
C TYR A 57 30.37 22.84 4.55
N THR A 58 31.07 23.29 3.53
CA THR A 58 30.50 23.87 2.32
C THR A 58 31.20 23.29 1.10
N LYS A 59 30.47 23.23 -0.02
CA LYS A 59 31.02 22.81 -1.31
C LYS A 59 30.36 23.58 -2.44
N ASP A 60 31.18 24.18 -3.28
CA ASP A 60 30.70 24.74 -4.54
C ASP A 60 30.34 23.61 -5.53
N LEU A 61 29.13 23.64 -6.06
CA LEU A 61 28.65 22.71 -7.11
C LEU A 61 28.69 23.35 -8.51
N GLY A 62 29.00 24.64 -8.59
CA GLY A 62 29.09 25.40 -9.82
C GLY A 62 27.73 25.63 -10.50
N CYS A 63 27.78 26.07 -11.75
CA CYS A 63 26.61 26.32 -12.58
C CYS A 63 25.99 25.01 -13.07
N CYS A 64 24.96 24.53 -12.38
CA CYS A 64 24.27 23.28 -12.73
C CYS A 64 22.75 23.41 -12.65
N SER A 65 22.06 22.37 -13.15
CA SER A 65 20.62 22.26 -13.00
C SER A 65 20.24 21.95 -11.56
N ILE A 66 19.08 22.43 -11.12
CA ILE A 66 18.54 22.12 -9.78
C ILE A 66 18.52 20.62 -9.50
N LYS A 67 18.06 19.80 -10.47
CA LYS A 67 18.01 18.34 -10.35
C LYS A 67 19.39 17.71 -10.05
N ARG A 68 20.47 18.28 -10.61
CA ARG A 68 21.83 17.79 -10.34
C ARG A 68 22.28 18.18 -8.93
N ALA A 69 21.96 19.39 -8.48
CA ALA A 69 22.24 19.84 -7.13
C ALA A 69 21.48 19.00 -6.08
N GLU A 70 20.18 18.79 -6.26
CA GLU A 70 19.32 17.97 -5.37
C GLU A 70 19.81 16.52 -5.27
N ARG A 71 20.22 15.92 -6.39
CA ARG A 71 20.79 14.56 -6.39
C ARG A 71 22.08 14.49 -5.58
N TYR A 72 22.92 15.51 -5.69
CA TYR A 72 24.17 15.59 -4.94
C TYR A 72 23.89 15.81 -3.44
N GLU A 73 22.98 16.72 -3.10
CA GLU A 73 22.48 16.94 -1.74
C GLU A 73 22.01 15.63 -1.12
N SER A 74 21.11 14.92 -1.79
CA SER A 74 20.53 13.68 -1.28
C SER A 74 21.59 12.59 -1.04
N ARG A 75 22.63 12.54 -1.88
CA ARG A 75 23.79 11.65 -1.68
C ARG A 75 24.57 12.01 -0.41
N VAL A 76 24.83 13.30 -0.19
CA VAL A 76 25.52 13.78 1.02
C VAL A 76 24.67 13.56 2.26
N THR A 77 23.37 13.84 2.22
CA THR A 77 22.43 13.56 3.31
C THR A 77 22.49 12.09 3.71
N ARG A 78 22.37 11.16 2.75
CA ARG A 78 22.44 9.72 3.01
C ARG A 78 23.81 9.27 3.54
N MET A 79 24.90 9.88 3.07
CA MET A 79 26.24 9.64 3.63
C MET A 79 26.33 10.06 5.10
N TYR A 80 25.82 11.24 5.45
CA TYR A 80 25.79 11.72 6.83
C TYR A 80 24.85 10.87 7.70
N MET A 81 23.71 10.43 7.17
CA MET A 81 22.80 9.50 7.87
C MET A 81 23.47 8.17 8.21
N ARG A 82 24.31 7.63 7.33
CA ARG A 82 25.09 6.42 7.62
C ARG A 82 26.13 6.66 8.71
N LYS A 83 26.72 7.85 8.76
CA LYS A 83 27.77 8.21 9.72
C LYS A 83 27.23 8.53 11.12
N TYR A 84 26.12 9.27 11.20
CA TYR A 84 25.61 9.82 12.47
C TYR A 84 24.26 9.22 12.90
N GLY A 85 23.70 8.30 12.11
CA GLY A 85 22.36 7.75 12.31
C GLY A 85 21.29 8.55 11.56
N TRP A 86 20.37 7.85 10.90
CA TRP A 86 19.37 8.47 10.03
C TRP A 86 18.39 9.38 10.77
N ASN A 87 18.17 9.20 12.08
CA ASN A 87 17.33 10.11 12.90
C ASN A 87 18.09 11.32 13.45
N ASN A 88 19.37 11.47 13.10
CA ASN A 88 20.19 12.61 13.52
C ASN A 88 20.48 13.58 12.37
N VAL A 89 20.06 13.28 11.15
CA VAL A 89 20.41 14.06 9.95
C VAL A 89 19.16 14.30 9.11
N ARG A 90 18.98 15.52 8.63
CA ARG A 90 17.93 15.89 7.66
C ARG A 90 18.49 16.67 6.49
N GLY A 91 17.81 16.64 5.36
CA GLY A 91 18.18 17.40 4.15
C GLY A 91 17.45 16.89 2.91
N GLY A 92 17.34 17.74 1.88
CA GLY A 92 16.68 17.38 0.62
C GLY A 92 15.31 16.70 0.80
N ASP A 93 15.19 15.48 0.25
CA ASP A 93 14.01 14.61 0.29
C ASP A 93 13.67 14.06 1.69
N LEU A 94 14.58 14.19 2.66
CA LEU A 94 14.44 13.65 4.01
C LEU A 94 14.51 14.79 5.04
N ALA A 95 13.65 15.81 4.87
CA ALA A 95 13.64 17.04 5.68
C ALA A 95 12.59 17.06 6.80
N ASP A 96 11.75 16.02 6.92
CA ASP A 96 10.69 15.95 7.92
C ASP A 96 11.21 15.95 9.37
N THR A 97 10.40 16.46 10.29
CA THR A 97 10.75 16.56 11.72
C THR A 97 10.53 15.29 12.51
N GLU A 98 9.82 14.33 11.93
CA GLU A 98 9.55 13.02 12.49
C GLU A 98 10.73 12.08 12.32
N ASP A 99 10.71 10.99 13.07
CA ASP A 99 11.67 9.91 12.91
C ASP A 99 11.36 9.08 11.66
N TYR A 100 12.43 8.65 11.00
CA TYR A 100 12.36 7.72 9.89
C TYR A 100 12.61 6.28 10.35
N ILE A 101 11.92 5.37 9.67
CA ILE A 101 12.16 3.94 9.70
C ILE A 101 12.60 3.50 8.30
N LEU A 102 13.67 2.71 8.24
CA LEU A 102 14.13 2.09 6.99
C LEU A 102 13.40 0.75 6.79
N ARG A 103 12.63 0.63 5.71
CA ARG A 103 11.98 -0.62 5.29
C ARG A 103 12.18 -0.79 3.79
N PHE A 104 12.54 -1.99 3.35
CA PHE A 104 12.73 -2.30 1.92
C PHE A 104 13.66 -1.30 1.18
N GLY A 105 14.71 -0.81 1.86
CA GLY A 105 15.65 0.17 1.30
C GLY A 105 15.09 1.58 1.12
N ARG A 106 13.87 1.86 1.57
CA ARG A 106 13.22 3.19 1.52
C ARG A 106 12.97 3.72 2.93
N PHE A 107 13.09 5.03 3.08
CA PHE A 107 12.75 5.71 4.32
C PHE A 107 11.25 6.00 4.36
N TYR A 108 10.63 5.69 5.49
CA TYR A 108 9.25 6.01 5.80
C TYR A 108 9.23 6.83 7.07
N THR A 109 8.38 7.85 7.14
CA THR A 109 8.03 8.46 8.43
C THR A 109 7.33 7.41 9.30
N LYS A 110 7.45 7.52 10.62
CA LYS A 110 6.77 6.60 11.55
C LYS A 110 5.26 6.54 11.27
N ASP A 111 4.65 7.71 11.05
CA ASP A 111 3.22 7.83 10.80
C ASP A 111 2.86 7.31 9.41
N GLY A 112 3.69 7.59 8.39
CA GLY A 112 3.51 7.02 7.06
C GLY A 112 3.57 5.49 7.06
N TRP A 113 4.49 4.90 7.85
CA TRP A 113 4.59 3.46 7.98
C TRP A 113 3.41 2.84 8.75
N PHE A 114 2.89 3.55 9.74
CA PHE A 114 1.65 3.19 10.42
C PHE A 114 0.52 3.09 9.40
N MET A 115 0.30 4.13 8.58
CA MET A 115 -0.74 4.13 7.55
C MET A 115 -0.61 2.96 6.56
N VAL A 116 0.61 2.64 6.12
CA VAL A 116 0.85 1.47 5.24
C VAL A 116 0.43 0.17 5.93
N LYS A 117 0.75 -0.02 7.22
CA LYS A 117 0.31 -1.20 7.98
C LYS A 117 -1.21 -1.28 8.08
N PHE A 118 -1.89 -0.16 8.36
CA PHE A 118 -3.35 -0.14 8.42
C PHE A 118 -3.97 -0.50 7.08
N ALA A 119 -3.45 0.04 5.98
CA ALA A 119 -3.92 -0.29 4.64
C ALA A 119 -3.77 -1.79 4.34
N ILE A 120 -2.65 -2.40 4.73
CA ILE A 120 -2.42 -3.85 4.55
C ILE A 120 -3.43 -4.66 5.38
N VAL A 121 -3.58 -4.36 6.67
CA VAL A 121 -4.53 -5.07 7.55
C VAL A 121 -5.95 -4.92 7.04
N PHE A 122 -6.33 -3.71 6.62
CA PHE A 122 -7.64 -3.43 6.04
C PHE A 122 -7.87 -4.23 4.75
N MET A 123 -6.89 -4.30 3.84
CA MET A 123 -7.01 -5.12 2.63
C MET A 123 -7.15 -6.62 2.94
N LEU A 124 -6.43 -7.13 3.95
CA LEU A 124 -6.57 -8.53 4.39
C LEU A 124 -7.97 -8.80 4.97
N LEU A 125 -8.51 -7.86 5.76
CA LEU A 125 -9.88 -7.97 6.28
C LEU A 125 -10.92 -7.96 5.16
N LEU A 126 -10.77 -7.07 4.16
CA LEU A 126 -11.65 -7.05 2.99
C LEU A 126 -11.58 -8.37 2.20
N ALA A 127 -10.37 -8.89 1.98
CA ALA A 127 -10.18 -10.17 1.31
C ALA A 127 -10.83 -11.33 2.09
N ALA A 128 -10.71 -11.33 3.42
CA ALA A 128 -11.36 -12.32 4.28
C ALA A 128 -12.89 -12.22 4.22
N LEU A 129 -13.46 -11.02 4.24
CA LEU A 129 -14.90 -10.81 4.09
C LEU A 129 -15.40 -11.31 2.72
N LEU A 130 -14.67 -11.02 1.64
CA LEU A 130 -14.99 -11.53 0.30
C LEU A 130 -14.89 -13.06 0.22
N ALA A 131 -13.92 -13.67 0.89
CA ALA A 131 -13.80 -15.13 0.94
C ALA A 131 -14.97 -15.77 1.72
N LEU A 132 -15.41 -15.14 2.82
CA LEU A 132 -16.56 -15.60 3.59
C LEU A 132 -17.85 -15.50 2.79
N THR A 133 -18.09 -14.37 2.10
CA THR A 133 -19.28 -14.22 1.25
C THR A 133 -19.26 -15.20 0.09
N TYR A 134 -18.10 -15.42 -0.53
CA TYR A 134 -17.92 -16.45 -1.55
C TYR A 134 -18.27 -17.85 -1.02
N TYR A 135 -17.77 -18.22 0.17
CA TYR A 135 -18.07 -19.51 0.79
C TYR A 135 -19.56 -19.68 1.08
N MET A 136 -20.23 -18.66 1.63
CA MET A 136 -21.67 -18.69 1.90
C MET A 136 -22.52 -18.84 0.63
N ILE A 137 -22.14 -18.13 -0.45
CA ILE A 137 -22.82 -18.26 -1.74
C ILE A 137 -22.59 -19.65 -2.33
N TYR A 138 -21.37 -20.17 -2.26
CA TYR A 138 -21.04 -21.50 -2.74
C TYR A 138 -21.86 -22.58 -2.03
N ASP A 139 -21.92 -22.55 -0.71
CA ASP A 139 -22.70 -23.49 0.10
C ASP A 139 -24.21 -23.42 -0.26
N SER A 140 -24.75 -22.20 -0.40
CA SER A 140 -26.14 -21.98 -0.82
C SER A 140 -26.43 -22.53 -2.22
N LEU A 141 -25.49 -22.37 -3.15
CA LEU A 141 -25.61 -22.87 -4.53
C LEU A 141 -25.58 -24.40 -4.56
N VAL A 142 -24.68 -25.03 -3.79
CA VAL A 142 -24.59 -26.49 -3.66
C VAL A 142 -25.89 -27.06 -3.08
N ALA A 143 -26.42 -26.45 -2.01
CA ALA A 143 -27.70 -26.83 -1.43
C ALA A 143 -28.86 -26.74 -2.45
N ALA A 144 -28.93 -25.65 -3.22
CA ALA A 144 -29.95 -25.49 -4.26
C ALA A 144 -29.85 -26.56 -5.36
N ILE A 145 -28.63 -26.89 -5.81
CA ILE A 145 -28.40 -27.95 -6.81
C ILE A 145 -28.86 -29.31 -6.28
N LEU A 146 -28.54 -29.66 -5.03
CA LEU A 146 -28.95 -30.92 -4.41
C LEU A 146 -30.48 -31.03 -4.32
N VAL A 147 -31.18 -29.94 -3.98
CA VAL A 147 -32.65 -29.91 -3.96
C VAL A 147 -33.22 -30.15 -5.35
N LEU A 148 -32.69 -29.49 -6.39
CA LEU A 148 -33.15 -29.68 -7.77
C LEU A 148 -32.93 -31.12 -8.27
N VAL A 149 -31.78 -31.71 -7.97
CA VAL A 149 -31.49 -33.11 -8.30
C VAL A 149 -32.44 -34.05 -7.56
N GLY A 150 -32.67 -33.82 -6.26
CA GLY A 150 -33.61 -34.60 -5.46
C GLY A 150 -35.04 -34.54 -6.00
N CYS A 151 -35.55 -33.33 -6.29
CA CYS A 151 -36.86 -33.15 -6.90
C CYS A 151 -36.97 -33.86 -8.26
N GLY A 152 -35.94 -33.78 -9.10
CA GLY A 152 -35.91 -34.50 -10.38
C GLY A 152 -36.00 -36.02 -10.22
N ILE A 153 -35.29 -36.59 -9.24
CA ILE A 153 -35.36 -38.02 -8.92
C ILE A 153 -36.77 -38.41 -8.47
N VAL A 154 -37.41 -37.61 -7.59
CA VAL A 154 -38.77 -37.87 -7.12
C VAL A 154 -39.77 -37.90 -8.29
N ILE A 155 -39.70 -36.92 -9.19
CA ILE A 155 -40.59 -36.85 -10.37
C ILE A 155 -40.43 -38.09 -11.26
N VAL A 156 -39.19 -38.56 -11.48
CA VAL A 156 -38.93 -39.76 -12.28
C VAL A 156 -39.51 -41.00 -11.60
N ILE A 157 -39.33 -41.15 -10.28
CA ILE A 157 -39.88 -42.29 -9.53
C ILE A 157 -41.41 -42.28 -9.57
N GLU A 158 -42.05 -41.13 -9.37
CA GLU A 158 -43.51 -41.00 -9.47
C GLU A 158 -44.01 -41.38 -10.87
N GLY A 159 -43.33 -40.93 -11.92
CA GLY A 159 -43.65 -41.32 -13.30
C GLY A 159 -43.54 -42.83 -13.55
N ILE A 160 -42.50 -43.49 -13.03
CA ILE A 160 -42.32 -44.93 -13.13
C ILE A 160 -43.43 -45.67 -12.36
N LEU A 161 -43.71 -45.27 -11.12
CA LEU A 161 -44.75 -45.87 -10.29
C LEU A 161 -46.13 -45.75 -10.94
N ASN A 162 -46.43 -44.60 -11.53
CA ASN A 162 -47.70 -44.38 -12.22
C ASN A 162 -47.83 -45.29 -13.45
N LYS A 163 -46.76 -45.43 -14.24
CA LYS A 163 -46.73 -46.34 -15.40
C LYS A 163 -46.84 -47.82 -15.01
N ILE A 164 -46.28 -48.22 -13.87
CA ILE A 164 -46.45 -49.57 -13.31
C ILE A 164 -47.90 -49.80 -12.86
N SER A 165 -48.53 -48.78 -12.26
CA SER A 165 -49.93 -48.82 -11.83
C SER A 165 -50.89 -49.00 -13.01
N GLU A 166 -50.69 -48.25 -14.09
CA GLU A 166 -51.46 -48.39 -15.34
C GLU A 166 -51.32 -49.79 -15.95
N ASN A 167 -50.09 -50.28 -16.12
CA ASN A 167 -49.84 -51.64 -16.62
C ASN A 167 -50.49 -52.74 -15.76
N LYS A 168 -50.61 -52.55 -14.44
CA LYS A 168 -51.33 -53.49 -13.56
C LYS A 168 -52.85 -53.43 -13.75
N LYS A 169 -53.41 -52.25 -14.00
CA LYS A 169 -54.85 -52.09 -14.31
C LYS A 169 -55.18 -52.76 -15.64
N ASP A 170 -54.36 -52.55 -16.67
CA ASP A 170 -54.57 -53.13 -17.99
C ASP A 170 -54.48 -54.67 -17.97
N LYS A 171 -53.48 -55.24 -17.26
CA LYS A 171 -53.41 -56.71 -17.07
C LYS A 171 -54.60 -57.27 -16.31
N LYS A 172 -55.12 -56.56 -15.30
CA LYS A 172 -56.29 -56.99 -14.54
C LYS A 172 -57.55 -56.98 -15.40
N TYR A 173 -57.71 -55.95 -16.23
CA TYR A 173 -58.83 -55.84 -17.17
C TYR A 173 -58.82 -56.97 -18.20
N HIS A 174 -57.67 -57.26 -18.82
CA HIS A 174 -57.55 -58.38 -19.77
C HIS A 174 -57.76 -59.75 -19.09
N SER A 175 -57.27 -59.96 -17.87
CA SER A 175 -57.53 -61.21 -17.12
C SER A 175 -59.00 -61.41 -16.70
N GLN A 176 -59.80 -60.33 -16.63
CA GLN A 176 -61.24 -60.45 -16.37
C GLN A 176 -62.02 -60.81 -17.64
N ILE A 177 -61.61 -60.28 -18.79
CA ILE A 177 -62.20 -60.62 -20.10
C ILE A 177 -61.95 -62.09 -20.44
N ASP A 178 -60.72 -62.58 -20.25
CA ASP A 178 -60.36 -63.99 -20.54
C ASP A 178 -61.09 -65.01 -19.64
N ASN A 179 -61.62 -64.59 -18.47
CA ASN A 179 -62.40 -65.43 -17.56
C ASN A 179 -63.92 -65.37 -17.81
N GLU A 180 -64.40 -64.44 -18.65
CA GLU A 180 -65.82 -64.35 -19.06
C GLU A 180 -66.11 -65.08 -20.38
N GLU A 181 -65.07 -65.54 -21.11
CA GLU A 181 -65.20 -66.28 -22.39
C GLU A 181 -65.08 -67.82 -22.28
N ILE A 182 -65.14 -68.41 -21.08
CA ILE A 182 -65.19 -69.89 -20.85
C ILE A 182 -66.55 -70.30 -20.28
#